data_AF-A0A8D0BVQ5-F1
#
_entry.id   AF-A0A8D0BVQ5-F1
#
_cell.length_a   1.000
_cell.length_b   1.000
_cell.length_c   1.000
_cell.angle_alpha   90.00
_cell.angle_beta   90.00
_cell.angle_gamma   90.00
#
_symmetry.space_group_name_H-M   'P 1'
#
loop_
_entity.id
_entity.type
_entity.pdbx_description
1 polymer ?
#
loop_
_entity_poly.entity_id
_entity_poly.type
_entity_poly.pdbx_seq_one_letter_code
_entity_poly.pdbx_strand_id
1 'polypeptide(L)'
;MDAKCFVPAQAMNPVTQSEGPPSTAITQQKTHVLVGVTGSVAALKLPLLVSELLKIPGLEVQVVTTQNAKHFYDPQEISVTLYSDSDEWKLWKSRTDPVLHIDLRRWADLMLVAPLDANTLAKIANGYCDNLLTCVIRAWDLSKPLLFCPAMNTAMWEHPITAQQVERLKAFGYMEIPCIVKKLVCGDEGRGAMAEVPTIVEKVKEVLSERGLAAFR
;
A
#
# COMPACT_ATOMS: atom_id res chain seq x y z
N MET A 1 39.46 -60.53 45.45
CA MET A 1 38.88 -61.02 46.71
C MET A 1 38.82 -59.89 47.72
N ASP A 2 37.73 -59.18 47.91
CA ASP A 2 37.01 -58.31 46.97
C ASP A 2 36.54 -57.12 47.81
N ALA A 3 36.80 -55.91 47.31
CA ALA A 3 36.32 -54.66 47.88
C ALA A 3 34.96 -54.32 47.27
N LYS A 4 34.01 -53.84 48.09
CA LYS A 4 32.79 -53.09 47.73
C LYS A 4 31.87 -53.04 48.97
N CYS A 5 31.03 -52.04 49.21
CA CYS A 5 30.85 -50.70 48.66
C CYS A 5 29.83 -50.05 49.61
N PHE A 6 30.07 -48.79 50.00
CA PHE A 6 29.13 -47.96 50.76
C PHE A 6 28.11 -47.36 49.76
N VAL A 7 26.82 -47.38 50.08
CA VAL A 7 25.79 -46.65 49.30
C VAL A 7 24.84 -45.93 50.27
N PRO A 8 24.67 -44.59 50.18
CA PRO A 8 23.70 -43.85 50.97
C PRO A 8 22.37 -43.59 50.23
N ALA A 9 21.41 -43.11 51.02
CA ALA A 9 19.97 -42.97 50.77
C ALA A 9 19.54 -42.25 49.49
N GLN A 10 18.41 -42.72 48.92
CA GLN A 10 17.69 -42.10 47.82
C GLN A 10 16.78 -40.96 48.33
N ALA A 11 16.90 -39.78 47.71
CA ALA A 11 16.02 -38.64 47.89
C ALA A 11 14.78 -38.77 46.98
N MET A 12 13.60 -38.47 47.52
CA MET A 12 12.33 -38.38 46.78
C MET A 12 12.33 -37.10 45.94
N ASN A 13 12.05 -37.22 44.63
CA ASN A 13 11.82 -36.07 43.75
C ASN A 13 10.34 -35.63 43.81
N PRO A 14 10.05 -34.31 43.74
CA PRO A 14 8.69 -33.80 43.71
C PRO A 14 8.03 -34.00 42.33
N VAL A 15 6.72 -34.20 42.37
CA VAL A 15 5.80 -34.37 41.23
C VAL A 15 5.85 -33.15 40.33
N THR A 16 6.20 -33.34 39.06
CA THR A 16 6.11 -32.32 38.00
C THR A 16 4.65 -32.05 37.66
N GLN A 17 4.26 -30.79 37.75
CA GLN A 17 2.96 -30.28 37.29
C GLN A 17 2.87 -30.39 35.76
N SER A 18 1.75 -30.88 35.25
CA SER A 18 1.48 -30.96 33.82
C SER A 18 1.27 -29.57 33.23
N GLU A 19 2.14 -29.16 32.31
CA GLU A 19 1.90 -28.00 31.46
C GLU A 19 0.70 -28.29 30.54
N GLY A 20 -0.33 -27.43 30.60
CA GLY A 20 -1.44 -27.46 29.65
C GLY A 20 -0.98 -27.13 28.22
N PRO A 21 -1.80 -27.43 27.20
CA PRO A 21 -1.39 -27.20 25.81
C PRO A 21 -1.12 -25.71 25.56
N PRO A 22 -0.08 -25.37 24.77
CA PRO A 22 0.24 -23.99 24.46
C PRO A 22 -0.95 -23.33 23.76
N SER A 23 -1.37 -22.19 24.30
CA SER A 23 -2.33 -21.28 23.67
C SER A 23 -1.88 -21.02 22.23
N THR A 24 -2.68 -21.43 21.26
CA THR A 24 -2.45 -21.17 19.84
C THR A 24 -2.49 -19.65 19.65
N ALA A 25 -1.31 -19.04 19.60
CA ALA A 25 -1.16 -17.66 19.17
C ALA A 25 -1.76 -17.54 17.76
N ILE A 26 -2.94 -16.93 17.66
CA ILE A 26 -3.52 -16.57 16.38
C ILE A 26 -2.56 -15.56 15.77
N THR A 27 -1.73 -16.00 14.82
CA THR A 27 -0.96 -15.09 13.98
C THR A 27 -1.97 -14.25 13.21
N GLN A 28 -2.16 -13.00 13.64
CA GLN A 28 -2.96 -12.04 12.89
C GLN A 28 -2.38 -11.96 11.48
N GLN A 29 -3.17 -12.38 10.49
CA GLN A 29 -2.76 -12.30 9.10
C GLN A 29 -2.66 -10.82 8.73
N LYS A 30 -1.47 -10.40 8.34
CA LYS A 30 -1.22 -9.01 7.94
C LYS A 30 -1.85 -8.74 6.58
N THR A 31 -2.38 -7.55 6.42
CA THR A 31 -2.89 -7.04 5.14
C THR A 31 -1.87 -6.10 4.53
N HIS A 32 -1.58 -6.29 3.25
CA HIS A 32 -0.58 -5.50 2.55
C HIS A 32 -1.26 -4.43 1.67
N VAL A 33 -0.91 -3.17 1.90
CA VAL A 33 -1.36 -2.02 1.10
C VAL A 33 -0.20 -1.45 0.32
N LEU A 34 -0.33 -1.44 -1.00
CA LEU A 34 0.62 -0.77 -1.88
C LEU A 34 0.12 0.63 -2.23
N VAL A 35 0.86 1.64 -1.81
CA VAL A 35 0.54 3.05 -2.08
C VAL A 35 1.31 3.49 -3.32
N GLY A 36 0.58 3.83 -4.39
CA GLY A 36 1.11 4.48 -5.59
C GLY A 36 1.07 6.00 -5.46
N VAL A 37 2.16 6.68 -5.80
CA VAL A 37 2.30 8.14 -5.69
C VAL A 37 2.78 8.70 -7.01
N THR A 38 2.08 9.72 -7.51
CA THR A 38 2.34 10.34 -8.82
C THR A 38 2.68 11.83 -8.71
N GLY A 39 3.02 12.46 -9.84
CA GLY A 39 3.56 13.82 -9.92
C GLY A 39 2.50 14.90 -9.76
N SER A 40 1.99 15.05 -8.54
CA SER A 40 1.08 16.13 -8.13
C SER A 40 1.60 16.81 -6.87
N VAL A 41 1.34 18.11 -6.71
CA VAL A 41 1.70 18.86 -5.49
C VAL A 41 1.15 18.18 -4.24
N ALA A 42 0.01 17.51 -4.34
CA ALA A 42 -0.59 16.75 -3.24
C ALA A 42 0.30 15.61 -2.69
N ALA A 43 1.35 15.20 -3.41
CA ALA A 43 2.31 14.19 -2.96
C ALA A 43 3.11 14.66 -1.72
N LEU A 44 3.14 15.97 -1.42
CA LEU A 44 3.65 16.48 -0.13
C LEU A 44 2.92 15.88 1.09
N LYS A 45 1.70 15.38 0.91
CA LYS A 45 0.91 14.73 1.97
C LYS A 45 1.26 13.26 2.16
N LEU A 46 2.18 12.69 1.36
CA LEU A 46 2.55 11.27 1.43
C LEU A 46 3.06 10.84 2.81
N PRO A 47 3.98 11.55 3.49
CA PRO A 47 4.44 11.15 4.83
C PRO A 47 3.28 11.04 5.83
N LEU A 48 2.36 12.02 5.79
CA LEU A 48 1.16 12.01 6.63
C LEU A 48 0.23 10.84 6.28
N LEU A 49 -0.02 10.59 4.99
CA LEU A 49 -0.86 9.47 4.54
C LEU A 49 -0.31 8.12 5.02
N VAL A 50 0.99 7.87 4.82
CA VAL A 50 1.65 6.64 5.27
C VAL A 50 1.56 6.52 6.79
N SER A 51 1.83 7.60 7.53
CA SER A 51 1.75 7.60 9.00
C SER A 51 0.35 7.24 9.50
N GLU A 52 -0.72 7.79 8.91
CA GLU A 52 -2.09 7.48 9.30
C GLU A 52 -2.51 6.04 8.91
N LEU A 53 -2.06 5.54 7.76
CA LEU A 53 -2.32 4.15 7.36
C LEU A 53 -1.67 3.14 8.32
N LEU A 54 -0.42 3.40 8.76
CA LEU A 54 0.29 2.55 9.70
C LEU A 54 -0.35 2.50 11.10
N LYS A 55 -1.28 3.41 11.43
CA LYS A 55 -2.07 3.32 12.67
C LYS A 55 -3.17 2.27 12.60
N ILE A 56 -3.50 1.74 11.42
CA ILE A 56 -4.47 0.66 11.25
C ILE A 56 -3.81 -0.66 11.68
N PRO A 57 -4.34 -1.36 12.71
CA PRO A 57 -3.77 -2.62 13.16
C PRO A 57 -3.73 -3.68 12.06
N GLY A 58 -2.62 -4.42 11.99
CA GLY A 58 -2.44 -5.49 11.00
C GLY A 58 -2.13 -5.03 9.58
N LEU A 59 -1.97 -3.72 9.34
CA LEU A 59 -1.62 -3.18 8.04
C LEU A 59 -0.10 -3.10 7.86
N GLU A 60 0.40 -3.59 6.72
CA GLU A 60 1.72 -3.29 6.21
C GLU A 60 1.61 -2.43 4.97
N VAL A 61 2.48 -1.42 4.87
CA VAL A 61 2.45 -0.45 3.77
C VAL A 61 3.80 -0.47 3.05
N GLN A 62 3.75 -0.51 1.72
CA GLN A 62 4.88 -0.22 0.84
C GLN A 62 4.46 0.87 -0.14
N VAL A 63 5.43 1.64 -0.64
CA VAL A 63 5.17 2.75 -1.56
C VAL A 63 5.86 2.51 -2.89
N VAL A 64 5.15 2.79 -3.99
CA VAL A 64 5.71 2.93 -5.33
C VAL A 64 5.56 4.38 -5.77
N THR A 65 6.66 5.01 -6.18
CA THR A 65 6.68 6.42 -6.56
C THR A 65 7.15 6.63 -7.99
N THR A 66 6.48 7.51 -8.74
CA THR A 66 6.95 7.93 -10.06
C THR A 66 8.11 8.92 -9.93
N GLN A 67 8.93 9.04 -10.98
CA GLN A 67 10.03 10.00 -10.98
C GLN A 67 9.57 11.45 -10.69
N ASN A 68 8.40 11.85 -11.21
CA ASN A 68 7.87 13.20 -11.02
C ASN A 68 7.33 13.44 -9.59
N ALA A 69 6.87 12.39 -8.90
CA ALA A 69 6.38 12.50 -7.52
C ALA A 69 7.50 12.92 -6.55
N LYS A 70 8.74 12.46 -6.80
CA LYS A 70 9.92 12.75 -5.98
C LYS A 70 10.30 14.24 -5.91
N HIS A 71 9.68 15.10 -6.73
CA HIS A 71 9.87 16.55 -6.63
C HIS A 71 9.12 17.20 -5.47
N PHE A 72 8.16 16.50 -4.85
CA PHE A 72 7.21 17.12 -3.90
C PHE A 72 7.39 16.70 -2.45
N TYR A 73 8.27 15.73 -2.16
CA TYR A 73 8.55 15.24 -0.82
C TYR A 73 9.99 14.71 -0.77
N ASP A 74 10.59 14.64 0.42
CA ASP A 74 11.88 13.99 0.60
C ASP A 74 11.69 12.47 0.79
N PRO A 75 12.27 11.61 -0.05
CA PRO A 75 12.26 10.16 0.14
C PRO A 75 12.67 9.69 1.54
N GLN A 76 13.52 10.45 2.25
CA GLN A 76 13.97 10.12 3.60
C GLN A 76 12.87 10.28 4.67
N GLU A 77 11.82 11.04 4.38
CA GLU A 77 10.68 11.24 5.29
C GLU A 77 9.67 10.08 5.25
N ILE A 78 9.86 9.12 4.33
CA ILE A 78 8.95 7.98 4.15
C ILE A 78 9.39 6.82 5.04
N SER A 79 8.60 6.53 6.08
CA SER A 79 8.93 5.52 7.11
C SER A 79 8.74 4.05 6.69
N VAL A 80 8.55 3.79 5.40
CA VAL A 80 8.30 2.45 4.84
C VAL A 80 9.13 2.24 3.58
N THR A 81 9.19 1.00 3.09
CA THR A 81 9.92 0.70 1.85
C THR A 81 9.34 1.48 0.68
N LEU A 82 10.20 2.25 0.02
CA LEU A 82 9.89 3.09 -1.12
C LEU A 82 10.58 2.54 -2.37
N TYR A 83 9.79 2.14 -3.37
CA TYR A 83 10.26 1.65 -4.65
C TYR A 83 10.06 2.70 -5.75
N SER A 84 10.98 2.71 -6.70
CA SER A 84 10.96 3.56 -7.89
C SER A 84 11.39 2.80 -9.14
N ASP A 85 11.27 3.44 -10.30
CA ASP A 85 11.65 2.84 -11.60
C ASP A 85 13.08 2.28 -11.61
N SER A 86 14.00 2.91 -10.86
CA SER A 86 15.38 2.44 -10.78
C SER A 86 15.52 1.08 -10.09
N ASP A 87 14.57 0.70 -9.25
CA ASP A 87 14.64 -0.52 -8.43
C ASP A 87 14.19 -1.75 -9.22
N GLU A 88 13.32 -1.57 -10.21
CA GLU A 88 12.94 -2.61 -11.18
C GLU A 88 14.19 -3.20 -11.86
N TRP A 89 15.06 -2.33 -12.37
CA TRP A 89 16.23 -2.74 -13.14
C TRP A 89 17.44 -3.12 -12.27
N LYS A 90 17.52 -2.63 -11.03
CA LYS A 90 18.58 -3.05 -10.09
C LYS A 90 18.41 -4.51 -9.64
N LEU A 91 17.16 -4.96 -9.51
CA LEU A 91 16.82 -6.30 -9.06
C LEU A 91 16.88 -7.33 -10.18
N TRP A 92 16.66 -6.92 -11.43
CA TRP A 92 16.70 -7.80 -12.59
C TRP A 92 18.08 -7.83 -13.27
N LYS A 93 18.90 -8.83 -12.96
CA LYS A 93 20.24 -9.05 -13.54
C LYS A 93 20.32 -10.30 -14.42
N SER A 94 19.39 -11.24 -14.23
CA SER A 94 19.31 -12.49 -14.96
C SER A 94 17.85 -12.86 -15.26
N ARG A 95 17.64 -13.76 -16.23
CA ARG A 95 16.29 -14.21 -16.63
C ARG A 95 15.51 -14.91 -15.51
N THR A 96 16.21 -15.38 -14.47
CA THR A 96 15.60 -16.07 -13.32
C THR A 96 15.30 -15.11 -12.17
N ASP A 97 15.72 -13.85 -12.27
CA ASP A 97 15.54 -12.89 -11.18
C ASP A 97 14.07 -12.46 -11.09
N PRO A 98 13.60 -12.11 -9.88
CA PRO A 98 12.23 -11.66 -9.69
C PRO A 98 11.94 -10.37 -10.45
N VAL A 99 10.71 -10.24 -10.93
CA VAL A 99 10.23 -9.07 -11.68
C VAL A 99 9.45 -8.20 -10.71
N LEU A 100 10.02 -7.06 -10.33
CA LEU A 100 9.57 -6.28 -9.16
C LEU A 100 8.10 -5.90 -9.24
N HIS A 101 7.62 -5.36 -10.37
CA HIS A 101 6.20 -5.00 -10.51
C HIS A 101 5.24 -6.19 -10.34
N ILE A 102 5.65 -7.40 -10.73
CA ILE A 102 4.86 -8.62 -10.53
C ILE A 102 4.85 -9.02 -9.06
N ASP A 103 5.98 -8.91 -8.37
CA ASP A 103 6.08 -9.22 -6.95
C ASP A 103 5.29 -8.25 -6.09
N LEU A 104 5.35 -6.95 -6.38
CA LEU A 104 4.54 -5.94 -5.69
C LEU A 104 3.04 -6.21 -5.88
N ARG A 105 2.61 -6.58 -7.09
CA ARG A 105 1.22 -6.99 -7.38
C ARG A 105 0.80 -8.25 -6.62
N ARG A 106 1.73 -9.20 -6.40
CA ARG A 106 1.46 -10.41 -5.62
C ARG A 106 1.38 -10.10 -4.13
N TRP A 107 2.32 -9.31 -3.63
CA TRP A 107 2.44 -8.88 -2.24
C TRP A 107 1.20 -8.11 -1.78
N ALA A 108 0.75 -7.13 -2.57
CA ALA A 108 -0.34 -6.23 -2.18
C ALA A 108 -1.72 -6.92 -2.20
N ASP A 109 -2.50 -6.77 -1.13
CA ASP A 109 -3.91 -7.17 -1.07
C ASP A 109 -4.84 -6.05 -1.55
N LEU A 110 -4.40 -4.80 -1.39
CA LEU A 110 -5.08 -3.58 -1.84
C LEU A 110 -4.06 -2.61 -2.43
N MET A 111 -4.46 -1.90 -3.48
CA MET A 111 -3.68 -0.79 -4.03
C MET A 111 -4.40 0.54 -3.82
N LEU A 112 -3.66 1.56 -3.39
CA LEU A 112 -4.14 2.94 -3.24
C LEU A 112 -3.25 3.87 -4.06
N VAL A 113 -3.77 4.53 -5.08
CA VAL A 113 -3.03 5.56 -5.83
C VAL A 113 -3.44 6.95 -5.34
N ALA A 114 -2.61 7.58 -4.51
CA ALA A 114 -2.92 8.86 -3.87
C ALA A 114 -1.65 9.70 -3.64
N PRO A 115 -1.47 10.81 -4.38
CA PRO A 115 -2.31 11.30 -5.48
C PRO A 115 -2.18 10.51 -6.79
N LEU A 116 -3.23 10.57 -7.61
CA LEU A 116 -3.22 10.26 -9.04
C LEU A 116 -3.24 11.56 -9.88
N ASP A 117 -2.13 11.87 -10.55
CA ASP A 117 -2.00 12.99 -11.48
C ASP A 117 -2.70 12.68 -12.82
N ALA A 118 -2.99 13.72 -13.61
CA ALA A 118 -3.69 13.57 -14.88
C ALA A 118 -2.90 12.74 -15.91
N ASN A 119 -1.57 12.81 -15.88
CA ASN A 119 -0.70 12.08 -16.80
C ASN A 119 -0.77 10.56 -16.57
N THR A 120 -0.66 10.14 -15.32
CA THR A 120 -0.76 8.73 -14.94
C THR A 120 -2.20 8.24 -15.08
N LEU A 121 -3.22 9.08 -14.82
CA LEU A 121 -4.61 8.78 -15.14
C LEU A 121 -4.76 8.46 -16.65
N ALA A 122 -4.22 9.31 -17.52
CA ALA A 122 -4.24 9.10 -18.95
C ALA A 122 -3.50 7.82 -19.37
N LYS A 123 -2.34 7.54 -18.76
CA LYS A 123 -1.57 6.31 -19.01
C LYS A 123 -2.37 5.06 -18.65
N ILE A 124 -2.93 5.00 -17.44
CA ILE A 124 -3.72 3.86 -16.97
C ILE A 124 -4.95 3.67 -17.86
N ALA A 125 -5.67 4.74 -18.17
CA ALA A 125 -6.88 4.69 -19.00
C ALA A 125 -6.61 4.19 -20.43
N ASN A 126 -5.37 4.32 -20.93
CA ASN A 126 -4.98 3.88 -22.27
C ASN A 126 -4.06 2.65 -22.27
N GLY A 127 -3.80 2.05 -21.10
CA GLY A 127 -3.02 0.81 -20.99
C GLY A 127 -1.51 0.97 -21.16
N TYR A 128 -0.96 2.16 -20.96
CA TYR A 128 0.49 2.37 -20.90
C TYR A 128 1.08 1.74 -19.63
N CYS A 129 2.26 1.14 -19.78
CA CYS A 129 3.03 0.50 -18.71
C CYS A 129 4.52 0.81 -18.89
N ASP A 130 4.89 2.07 -18.72
CA ASP A 130 6.22 2.61 -19.04
C ASP A 130 7.05 2.98 -17.81
N ASN A 131 6.53 2.74 -16.61
CA ASN A 131 7.21 2.92 -15.34
C ASN A 131 6.73 1.89 -14.32
N LEU A 132 7.41 1.76 -13.17
CA LEU A 132 7.13 0.74 -12.16
C LEU A 132 5.65 0.75 -11.74
N LEU A 133 5.11 1.92 -11.44
CA LEU A 133 3.72 2.08 -10.99
C LEU A 133 2.71 1.61 -12.04
N THR A 134 2.87 2.08 -13.28
CA THR A 134 1.95 1.72 -14.37
C THR A 134 2.07 0.25 -14.77
N CYS A 135 3.25 -0.35 -14.67
CA CYS A 135 3.45 -1.79 -14.83
C CYS A 135 2.70 -2.60 -13.76
N VAL A 136 2.79 -2.21 -12.48
CA VAL A 136 2.03 -2.85 -11.39
C VAL A 136 0.52 -2.78 -11.67
N ILE A 137 0.01 -1.59 -12.03
CA ILE A 137 -1.42 -1.38 -12.29
C ILE A 137 -1.86 -2.18 -13.54
N ARG A 138 -1.04 -2.24 -14.58
CA ARG A 138 -1.36 -2.98 -15.81
C ARG A 138 -1.48 -4.49 -15.57
N ALA A 139 -0.71 -5.01 -14.61
CA ALA A 139 -0.72 -6.40 -14.18
C ALA A 139 -1.68 -6.69 -13.01
N TRP A 140 -2.44 -5.69 -12.57
CA TRP A 140 -3.25 -5.77 -11.35
C TRP A 140 -4.31 -6.87 -11.40
N ASP A 141 -4.55 -7.50 -10.26
CA ASP A 141 -5.64 -8.45 -10.09
C ASP A 141 -6.96 -7.72 -9.92
N LEU A 142 -7.90 -7.84 -10.85
CA LEU A 142 -9.19 -7.17 -10.72
C LEU A 142 -10.06 -7.76 -9.59
N SER A 143 -9.69 -8.91 -9.01
CA SER A 143 -10.33 -9.39 -7.78
C SER A 143 -9.90 -8.61 -6.53
N LYS A 144 -8.76 -7.91 -6.59
CA LYS A 144 -8.21 -7.11 -5.50
C LYS A 144 -8.63 -5.64 -5.63
N PRO A 145 -9.02 -4.96 -4.53
CA PRO A 145 -9.41 -3.57 -4.58
C PRO A 145 -8.25 -2.66 -5.02
N LEU A 146 -8.55 -1.76 -5.97
CA LEU A 146 -7.69 -0.64 -6.35
C LEU A 146 -8.48 0.66 -6.17
N LEU A 147 -8.00 1.51 -5.27
CA LEU A 147 -8.54 2.84 -5.03
C LEU A 147 -7.64 3.88 -5.69
N PHE A 148 -8.22 4.94 -6.22
CA PHE A 148 -7.46 6.06 -6.78
C PHE A 148 -8.03 7.40 -6.32
N CYS A 149 -7.15 8.34 -6.01
CA CYS A 149 -7.48 9.67 -5.52
C CYS A 149 -6.90 10.72 -6.47
N PRO A 150 -7.68 11.23 -7.45
CA PRO A 150 -7.18 12.19 -8.41
C PRO A 150 -6.76 13.51 -7.74
N ALA A 151 -5.73 14.15 -8.29
CA ALA A 151 -5.23 15.43 -7.78
C ALA A 151 -4.60 16.27 -8.89
N MET A 152 -5.32 17.28 -9.37
CA MET A 152 -4.91 18.14 -10.48
C MET A 152 -5.55 19.52 -10.39
N ASN A 153 -5.05 20.47 -11.18
CA ASN A 153 -5.66 21.80 -11.29
C ASN A 153 -7.11 21.70 -11.82
N THR A 154 -7.97 22.66 -11.46
CA THR A 154 -9.38 22.67 -11.86
C THR A 154 -9.60 22.65 -13.37
N ALA A 155 -8.81 23.40 -14.16
CA ALA A 155 -8.93 23.37 -15.61
C ALA A 155 -8.62 21.97 -16.18
N MET A 156 -7.69 21.23 -15.55
CA MET A 156 -7.41 19.84 -15.93
C MET A 156 -8.55 18.91 -15.52
N TRP A 157 -9.13 19.12 -14.33
CA TRP A 157 -10.26 18.32 -13.84
C TRP A 157 -11.52 18.51 -14.69
N GLU A 158 -11.82 19.74 -15.07
CA GLU A 158 -12.96 20.11 -15.91
C GLU A 158 -12.76 19.77 -17.39
N HIS A 159 -11.54 19.45 -17.81
CA HIS A 159 -11.28 19.02 -19.18
C HIS A 159 -12.07 17.72 -19.48
N PRO A 160 -12.81 17.64 -20.61
CA PRO A 160 -13.71 16.51 -20.89
C PRO A 160 -13.01 15.15 -20.95
N ILE A 161 -11.72 15.12 -21.30
CA ILE A 161 -10.92 13.89 -21.30
C ILE A 161 -10.79 13.28 -19.89
N THR A 162 -10.74 14.11 -18.85
CA THR A 162 -10.53 13.65 -17.47
C THR A 162 -11.74 12.85 -17.01
N ALA A 163 -12.95 13.37 -17.25
CA ALA A 163 -14.18 12.66 -16.95
C ALA A 163 -14.25 11.30 -17.69
N GLN A 164 -13.88 11.26 -18.96
CA GLN A 164 -13.85 10.01 -19.74
C GLN A 164 -12.83 9.00 -19.19
N GLN A 165 -11.65 9.46 -18.76
CA GLN A 165 -10.61 8.60 -18.19
C GLN A 165 -11.01 8.07 -16.81
N VAL A 166 -11.59 8.91 -15.94
CA VAL A 166 -12.11 8.51 -14.63
C VAL A 166 -13.20 7.45 -14.78
N GLU A 167 -14.17 7.67 -15.67
CA GLU A 167 -15.22 6.68 -15.93
C GLU A 167 -14.68 5.37 -16.51
N ARG A 168 -13.63 5.43 -17.36
CA ARG A 168 -12.96 4.23 -17.84
C ARG A 168 -12.28 3.44 -16.72
N LEU A 169 -11.59 4.10 -15.79
CA LEU A 169 -10.99 3.42 -14.62
C LEU A 169 -12.09 2.78 -13.74
N LYS A 170 -13.20 3.48 -13.51
CA LYS A 170 -14.35 2.95 -12.78
C LYS A 170 -14.96 1.73 -13.48
N ALA A 171 -15.04 1.75 -14.81
CA ALA A 171 -15.50 0.61 -15.61
C ALA A 171 -14.57 -0.61 -15.52
N PHE A 172 -13.29 -0.45 -15.14
CA PHE A 172 -12.39 -1.56 -14.82
C PHE A 172 -12.65 -2.16 -13.41
N GLY A 173 -13.50 -1.53 -12.61
CA GLY A 173 -13.76 -1.91 -11.21
C GLY A 173 -12.91 -1.14 -10.19
N TYR A 174 -12.16 -0.12 -10.62
CA TYR A 174 -11.38 0.70 -9.70
C TYR A 174 -12.28 1.70 -8.97
N MET A 175 -11.95 1.97 -7.71
CA MET A 175 -12.75 2.80 -6.82
C MET A 175 -12.20 4.22 -6.74
N GLU A 176 -12.98 5.19 -7.19
CA GLU A 176 -12.65 6.61 -7.09
C GLU A 176 -12.81 7.11 -5.65
N ILE A 177 -11.80 7.78 -5.13
CA ILE A 177 -11.91 8.71 -4.00
C ILE A 177 -11.94 10.12 -4.60
N PRO A 178 -13.10 10.79 -4.64
CA PRO A 178 -13.29 11.98 -5.46
C PRO A 178 -12.49 13.17 -4.95
N CYS A 179 -12.07 14.03 -5.88
CA CYS A 179 -11.47 15.31 -5.54
C CYS A 179 -12.43 16.21 -4.75
N ILE A 180 -11.85 17.07 -3.92
CA ILE A 180 -12.57 18.12 -3.19
C ILE A 180 -12.43 19.48 -3.89
N VAL A 181 -13.28 20.42 -3.49
CA VAL A 181 -13.17 21.84 -3.83
C VAL A 181 -12.28 22.51 -2.80
N LYS A 182 -11.21 23.18 -3.25
CA LYS A 182 -10.34 24.01 -2.42
C LYS A 182 -9.82 25.19 -3.22
N LYS A 183 -9.38 26.23 -2.51
CA LYS A 183 -8.53 27.26 -3.09
C LYS A 183 -7.19 26.64 -3.47
N LEU A 184 -6.90 26.59 -4.77
CA LEU A 184 -5.71 25.97 -5.33
C LEU A 184 -4.49 26.89 -5.19
N VAL A 185 -3.29 26.31 -5.36
CA VAL A 185 -2.01 27.04 -5.30
C VAL A 185 -1.95 28.18 -6.35
N CYS A 186 -2.69 28.07 -7.45
CA CYS A 186 -2.80 29.12 -8.47
C CYS A 186 -3.72 30.30 -8.07
N GLY A 187 -4.46 30.21 -6.96
CA GLY A 187 -5.38 31.25 -6.48
C GLY A 187 -6.86 31.00 -6.78
N ASP A 188 -7.18 30.10 -7.71
CA ASP A 188 -8.54 29.75 -8.10
C ASP A 188 -9.23 28.84 -7.06
N GLU A 189 -10.50 29.06 -6.77
CA GLU A 189 -11.33 28.08 -6.07
C GLU A 189 -11.98 27.15 -7.09
N GLY A 190 -11.75 25.84 -6.95
CA GLY A 190 -12.32 24.88 -7.88
C GLY A 190 -12.12 23.43 -7.45
N ARG A 191 -12.80 22.52 -8.14
CA ARG A 191 -12.68 21.08 -7.91
C ARG A 191 -11.38 20.57 -8.51
N GLY A 192 -10.74 19.58 -7.88
CA GLY A 192 -9.52 18.94 -8.41
C GLY A 192 -8.45 18.69 -7.36
N ALA A 193 -8.58 19.28 -6.18
CA ALA A 193 -7.70 18.99 -5.06
C ALA A 193 -7.90 17.54 -4.57
N MET A 194 -6.80 16.86 -4.23
CA MET A 194 -6.82 15.53 -3.62
C MET A 194 -7.72 15.54 -2.38
N ALA A 195 -8.48 14.46 -2.17
CA ALA A 195 -9.20 14.26 -0.91
C ALA A 195 -8.26 14.39 0.30
N GLU A 196 -8.81 14.76 1.44
CA GLU A 196 -8.02 14.85 2.67
C GLU A 196 -7.59 13.48 3.16
N VAL A 197 -6.42 13.41 3.81
CA VAL A 197 -5.85 12.16 4.31
C VAL A 197 -6.85 11.38 5.18
N PRO A 198 -7.59 11.99 6.13
CA PRO A 198 -8.59 11.28 6.90
C PRO A 198 -9.67 10.61 6.02
N THR A 199 -10.15 11.30 4.98
CA THR A 199 -11.13 10.74 4.03
C THR A 199 -10.56 9.54 3.27
N ILE A 200 -9.31 9.63 2.83
CA ILE A 200 -8.63 8.52 2.14
C ILE A 200 -8.49 7.31 3.06
N VAL A 201 -8.02 7.53 4.30
CA VAL A 201 -7.80 6.48 5.30
C VAL A 201 -9.11 5.80 5.70
N GLU A 202 -10.18 6.56 5.91
CA GLU A 202 -11.50 6.00 6.20
C GLU A 202 -12.02 5.14 5.04
N LYS A 203 -11.82 5.58 3.79
CA LYS A 203 -12.22 4.78 2.63
C LYS A 203 -11.41 3.48 2.50
N VAL A 204 -10.12 3.51 2.83
CA VAL A 204 -9.31 2.29 2.91
C VAL A 204 -9.87 1.34 3.98
N LYS A 205 -10.16 1.83 5.19
CA LYS A 205 -10.75 1.00 6.26
C LYS A 205 -12.09 0.36 5.86
N GLU A 206 -12.96 1.15 5.22
CA GLU A 206 -14.25 0.68 4.70
C GLU A 206 -14.05 -0.51 3.75
N VAL A 207 -13.20 -0.35 2.74
CA VAL A 207 -12.92 -1.40 1.75
C VAL A 207 -12.25 -2.62 2.39
N LEU A 208 -11.32 -2.43 3.33
CA LEU A 208 -10.68 -3.52 4.05
C LEU A 208 -11.70 -4.33 4.88
N SER A 209 -12.68 -3.65 5.48
CA SER A 209 -13.78 -4.28 6.22
C SER A 209 -14.68 -5.09 5.29
N GLU A 210 -15.15 -4.49 4.20
CA GLU A 210 -16.05 -5.12 3.22
C GLU A 210 -15.45 -6.37 2.57
N ARG A 211 -14.12 -6.37 2.37
CA ARG A 211 -13.38 -7.48 1.76
C ARG A 211 -12.95 -8.54 2.77
N GLY A 212 -13.23 -8.36 4.07
CA GLY A 212 -12.76 -9.25 5.13
C GLY A 212 -11.24 -9.30 5.25
N LEU A 213 -10.55 -8.27 4.78
CA LEU A 213 -9.09 -8.16 4.82
C LEU A 213 -8.63 -7.63 6.19
N ALA A 214 -9.41 -6.76 6.82
CA ALA A 214 -9.08 -6.30 8.16
C ALA A 214 -9.47 -7.31 9.25
N ALA A 215 -8.52 -7.59 10.14
CA ALA A 215 -8.78 -8.23 11.42
C ALA A 215 -9.37 -7.21 12.40
N PHE A 216 -10.57 -6.68 12.12
CA PHE A 216 -11.36 -5.96 13.13
C PHE A 216 -11.99 -6.99 14.07
N ARG A 217 -11.18 -7.61 14.94
CA ARG A 217 -11.66 -8.45 16.05
C ARG A 217 -11.01 -8.01 17.34
#